data_AF-A0A9P6CP37-F1
#
_entry.id   AF-A0A9P6CP37-F1
#
_cell.length_a   1.000
_cell.length_b   1.000
_cell.length_c   1.000
_cell.angle_alpha   90.00
_cell.angle_beta   90.00
_cell.angle_gamma   90.00
#
_symmetry.space_group_name_H-M   'P 1'
#
loop_
_entity.id
_entity.type
_entity.pdbx_description
1 polymer ?
#
loop_
_entity_poly.entity_id
_entity_poly.type
_entity_poly.pdbx_seq_one_letter_code
_entity_poly.pdbx_strand_id
1 'polypeptide(L)'
;MLTKFAAFLHDVGDIYHMPTVHSHLRELDISPCHTQHLENLRCPSLESFTGAYASDDDCIFDMSFFISFLKRSQCPLKDLTITLDHDLTASDMGLICEGIPTLQCLNLQINPIPGALVTSFFIQLAEFSTVNGKEVPRYLQDLRSLSLHWVKDYSNWSALPNIFGNPTTGPLLNHRPALKLINISGHWDEDTPLDWLDNMDKDVLMRFLWLEEGGVKWDCFYKDNNRNRHSLIQDVRQHYNLMEELPE
;
A
#
# COMPACT_ATOMS: atom_id res chain seq x y z
N MET A 1 -27.46 -17.78 -0.20
CA MET A 1 -26.11 -17.68 -0.81
C MET A 1 -25.31 -16.73 0.05
N LEU A 2 -24.27 -17.20 0.74
CA LEU A 2 -23.46 -16.37 1.65
C LEU A 2 -22.53 -15.48 0.82
N THR A 3 -22.68 -14.16 0.94
CA THR A 3 -21.87 -13.16 0.23
C THR A 3 -20.76 -12.57 1.11
N LYS A 4 -20.88 -12.72 2.43
CA LYS A 4 -19.90 -12.30 3.44
C LYS A 4 -19.62 -13.47 4.39
N PHE A 5 -18.36 -13.65 4.75
CA PHE A 5 -17.94 -14.63 5.74
C PHE A 5 -16.90 -13.97 6.66
N ALA A 6 -17.30 -13.75 7.92
CA ALA A 6 -16.38 -13.42 8.99
C ALA A 6 -15.98 -14.72 9.65
N ALA A 7 -14.71 -15.12 9.50
CA ALA A 7 -14.19 -16.32 10.12
C ALA A 7 -13.90 -16.07 11.60
N PHE A 8 -14.93 -15.96 12.44
CA PHE A 8 -14.79 -16.21 13.88
C PHE A 8 -14.78 -17.72 14.10
N LEU A 9 -13.70 -18.37 13.69
CA LEU A 9 -13.55 -19.83 13.77
C LEU A 9 -13.17 -20.29 15.18
N HIS A 10 -13.92 -19.84 16.18
CA HIS A 10 -13.71 -20.29 17.56
C HIS A 10 -14.17 -21.72 17.83
N ASP A 11 -14.84 -22.40 16.88
CA ASP A 11 -15.43 -23.72 17.17
C ASP A 11 -15.64 -24.63 15.93
N VAL A 12 -14.77 -24.56 14.93
CA VAL A 12 -14.79 -25.50 13.79
C VAL A 12 -13.41 -26.13 13.61
N GLY A 13 -12.91 -26.75 14.67
CA GLY A 13 -11.82 -27.72 14.57
C GLY A 13 -12.23 -28.83 13.59
N ASP A 14 -11.32 -29.22 12.71
CA ASP A 14 -11.35 -30.42 11.86
C ASP A 14 -12.01 -30.35 10.46
N ILE A 15 -12.68 -29.27 10.04
CA ILE A 15 -13.39 -29.26 8.73
C ILE A 15 -12.52 -28.83 7.52
N TYR A 16 -11.36 -28.19 7.71
CA TYR A 16 -10.59 -27.57 6.60
C TYR A 16 -9.38 -28.37 6.09
N HIS A 17 -9.35 -29.69 6.26
CA HIS A 17 -8.33 -30.54 5.60
C HIS A 17 -8.67 -30.88 4.14
N MET A 18 -9.87 -30.57 3.67
CA MET A 18 -10.28 -30.79 2.29
C MET A 18 -10.34 -29.47 1.50
N PRO A 19 -9.91 -29.48 0.21
CA PRO A 19 -10.07 -28.34 -0.67
C PRO A 19 -11.52 -27.85 -0.71
N THR A 20 -11.75 -26.62 -0.28
CA THR A 20 -13.09 -26.03 -0.18
C THR A 20 -13.19 -24.83 -1.12
N VAL A 21 -14.24 -24.82 -1.96
CA VAL A 21 -14.47 -23.75 -2.94
C VAL A 21 -15.72 -22.96 -2.57
N HIS A 22 -15.56 -21.65 -2.35
CA HIS A 22 -16.66 -20.72 -2.16
C HIS A 22 -16.78 -19.80 -3.39
N SER A 23 -17.51 -20.27 -4.41
CA SER A 23 -17.67 -19.57 -5.70
C SER A 23 -18.42 -18.24 -5.63
N HIS A 24 -19.15 -17.97 -4.55
CA HIS A 24 -19.98 -16.76 -4.40
C HIS A 24 -19.53 -15.85 -3.26
N LEU A 25 -18.50 -16.23 -2.51
CA LEU A 25 -17.97 -15.41 -1.43
C LEU A 25 -17.27 -14.19 -2.04
N ARG A 26 -17.71 -13.00 -1.66
CA ARG A 26 -17.17 -11.73 -2.16
C ARG A 26 -16.34 -10.99 -1.14
N GLU A 27 -16.60 -11.22 0.14
CA GLU A 27 -15.89 -10.59 1.24
C GLU A 27 -15.43 -11.65 2.24
N LEU A 28 -14.14 -11.63 2.57
CA LEU A 28 -13.52 -12.55 3.53
C LEU A 28 -12.75 -11.72 4.55
N ASP A 29 -13.10 -11.91 5.82
CA ASP A 29 -12.38 -11.38 6.97
C ASP A 29 -11.79 -12.56 7.75
N ILE A 30 -10.48 -12.53 7.96
CA ILE A 30 -9.74 -13.58 8.65
C ILE A 30 -8.86 -12.99 9.75
N SER A 31 -8.96 -13.58 10.93
CA SER A 31 -8.04 -13.32 12.04
C SER A 31 -6.67 -13.96 11.78
N PRO A 32 -5.56 -13.40 12.28
CA PRO A 32 -4.20 -13.92 12.05
C PRO A 32 -4.06 -15.35 12.54
N CYS A 33 -4.73 -15.68 13.65
CA CYS A 33 -4.75 -17.02 14.25
C CYS A 33 -5.30 -18.11 13.30
N HIS A 34 -5.95 -17.72 12.20
CA HIS A 34 -6.65 -18.61 11.29
C HIS A 34 -6.08 -18.58 9.87
N THR A 35 -4.92 -17.95 9.64
CA THR A 35 -4.33 -17.86 8.29
C THR A 35 -4.09 -19.22 7.62
N GLN A 36 -3.78 -20.26 8.40
CA GLN A 36 -3.69 -21.64 7.91
C GLN A 36 -4.96 -22.14 7.19
N HIS A 37 -6.15 -21.63 7.53
CA HIS A 37 -7.39 -22.02 6.86
C HIS A 37 -7.44 -21.55 5.39
N LEU A 38 -6.59 -20.60 5.01
CA LEU A 38 -6.44 -20.20 3.61
C LEU A 38 -5.80 -21.29 2.75
N GLU A 39 -5.05 -22.23 3.34
CA GLU A 39 -4.28 -23.26 2.63
C GLU A 39 -5.16 -24.09 1.67
N ASN A 40 -6.36 -24.45 2.11
CA ASN A 40 -7.29 -25.28 1.33
C ASN A 40 -8.48 -24.51 0.77
N LEU A 41 -8.50 -23.19 0.94
CA LEU A 41 -9.61 -22.34 0.51
C LEU A 41 -9.41 -21.83 -0.93
N ARG A 42 -10.50 -21.79 -1.71
CA ARG A 42 -10.57 -21.09 -3.00
C ARG A 42 -11.81 -20.21 -3.07
N CYS A 43 -11.61 -18.92 -3.33
CA CYS A 43 -12.68 -17.93 -3.43
C CYS A 43 -12.58 -17.14 -4.73
N PRO A 44 -12.94 -17.72 -5.90
CA PRO A 44 -12.71 -17.08 -7.19
C PRO A 44 -13.51 -15.80 -7.43
N SER A 45 -14.56 -15.54 -6.65
CA SER A 45 -15.36 -14.31 -6.72
C SER A 45 -15.01 -13.30 -5.63
N LEU A 46 -13.91 -13.49 -4.90
CA LEU A 46 -13.54 -12.60 -3.80
C LEU A 46 -13.17 -11.21 -4.33
N GLU A 47 -13.84 -10.19 -3.81
CA GLU A 47 -13.64 -8.78 -4.16
C GLU A 47 -12.99 -8.00 -3.00
N SER A 48 -13.19 -8.41 -1.75
CA SER A 48 -12.62 -7.77 -0.56
C SER A 48 -11.99 -8.79 0.39
N PHE A 49 -10.79 -8.50 0.87
CA PHE A 49 -10.09 -9.30 1.87
C PHE A 49 -9.58 -8.42 3.00
N THR A 50 -9.86 -8.86 4.24
CA THR A 50 -9.31 -8.26 5.46
C THR A 50 -8.57 -9.32 6.25
N GLY A 51 -7.28 -9.09 6.49
CA GLY A 51 -6.47 -9.81 7.47
C GLY A 51 -6.19 -8.87 8.63
N ALA A 52 -7.10 -8.82 9.61
CA ALA A 52 -6.99 -7.89 10.73
C ALA A 52 -6.05 -8.42 11.81
N TYR A 53 -5.51 -7.53 12.65
CA TYR A 53 -4.71 -7.86 13.82
C TYR A 53 -5.48 -8.66 14.87
N ALA A 54 -4.80 -9.60 15.55
CA ALA A 54 -5.26 -10.18 16.80
C ALA A 54 -4.41 -9.60 17.93
N SER A 55 -5.05 -9.13 18.99
CA SER A 55 -4.38 -8.59 20.18
C SER A 55 -3.61 -9.62 21.00
N ASP A 56 -3.61 -10.89 20.59
CA ASP A 56 -2.92 -11.98 21.28
C ASP A 56 -1.55 -12.21 20.63
N ASP A 57 -0.50 -12.12 21.45
CA ASP A 57 0.92 -12.18 21.07
C ASP A 57 1.33 -13.48 20.33
N ASP A 58 0.49 -14.52 20.32
CA ASP A 58 0.80 -15.83 19.73
C ASP A 58 0.24 -16.02 18.31
N CYS A 59 -0.48 -15.04 17.75
CA CYS A 59 -1.14 -15.19 16.44
C CYS A 59 -0.41 -14.48 15.30
N ILE A 60 0.25 -15.26 14.46
CA ILE A 60 1.02 -14.76 13.30
C ILE A 60 0.17 -14.83 12.04
N PHE A 61 0.06 -13.71 11.31
CA PHE A 61 -0.50 -13.73 9.95
C PHE A 61 0.56 -14.25 8.98
N ASP A 62 0.44 -15.51 8.55
CA ASP A 62 1.41 -16.11 7.63
C ASP A 62 1.12 -15.69 6.17
N MET A 63 1.99 -14.84 5.64
CA MET A 63 1.94 -14.33 4.27
C MET A 63 2.02 -15.44 3.21
N SER A 64 2.69 -16.56 3.50
CA SER A 64 2.85 -17.66 2.54
C SER A 64 1.51 -18.34 2.25
N PHE A 65 0.64 -18.51 3.26
CA PHE A 65 -0.71 -19.02 3.08
C PHE A 65 -1.56 -18.05 2.27
N PHE A 66 -1.46 -16.75 2.57
CA PHE A 66 -2.18 -15.71 1.83
C PHE A 66 -1.79 -15.63 0.35
N ILE A 67 -0.48 -15.57 0.05
CA ILE A 67 0.02 -15.54 -1.33
C ILE A 67 -0.41 -16.79 -2.09
N SER A 68 -0.32 -17.96 -1.45
CA SER A 68 -0.77 -19.22 -2.07
C SER A 68 -2.28 -19.22 -2.33
N PHE A 69 -3.06 -18.65 -1.41
CA PHE A 69 -4.50 -18.46 -1.57
C PHE A 69 -4.85 -17.54 -2.74
N LEU A 70 -4.15 -16.41 -2.90
CA LEU A 70 -4.34 -15.51 -4.04
C LEU A 70 -4.08 -16.24 -5.36
N LYS A 71 -2.96 -16.97 -5.45
CA LYS A 71 -2.59 -17.76 -6.64
C LYS A 71 -3.64 -18.83 -6.99
N ARG A 72 -4.19 -19.52 -5.99
CA ARG A 72 -5.21 -20.57 -6.19
C ARG A 72 -6.60 -20.00 -6.50
N SER A 73 -6.95 -18.87 -5.89
CA SER A 73 -8.26 -18.25 -6.03
C SER A 73 -8.38 -17.47 -7.33
N GLN A 74 -7.30 -16.83 -7.81
CA GLN A 74 -7.31 -15.96 -9.00
C GLN A 74 -8.48 -14.95 -8.96
N CYS A 75 -8.74 -14.42 -7.77
CA CYS A 75 -9.91 -13.61 -7.50
C CYS A 75 -9.74 -12.18 -8.02
N PRO A 76 -10.83 -11.51 -8.44
CA PRO A 76 -10.83 -10.12 -8.88
C PRO A 76 -10.81 -9.17 -7.66
N LEU A 77 -9.83 -9.34 -6.78
CA LEU A 77 -9.74 -8.59 -5.53
C LEU A 77 -9.60 -7.10 -5.85
N LYS A 78 -10.43 -6.28 -5.20
CA LYS A 78 -10.49 -4.81 -5.33
C LYS A 78 -10.03 -4.13 -4.05
N ASP A 79 -10.34 -4.73 -2.91
CA ASP A 79 -10.03 -4.15 -1.59
C ASP A 79 -9.19 -5.15 -0.78
N LEU A 80 -8.02 -4.69 -0.35
CA LEU A 80 -7.11 -5.46 0.50
C LEU A 80 -6.73 -4.63 1.72
N THR A 81 -7.06 -5.15 2.90
CA THR A 81 -6.56 -4.63 4.18
C THR A 81 -5.78 -5.72 4.89
N ILE A 82 -4.52 -5.44 5.24
CA ILE A 82 -3.70 -6.35 6.04
C ILE A 82 -3.08 -5.57 7.20
N THR A 83 -3.25 -6.08 8.41
CA THR A 83 -2.56 -5.59 9.61
C THR A 83 -1.61 -6.67 10.11
N LEU A 84 -0.32 -6.34 10.25
CA LEU A 84 0.77 -7.26 10.59
C LEU A 84 1.61 -6.72 11.76
N ASP A 85 2.01 -7.60 12.67
CA ASP A 85 2.97 -7.30 13.74
C ASP A 85 4.39 -7.79 13.43
N HIS A 86 4.62 -8.30 12.22
CA HIS A 86 5.88 -8.89 11.80
C HIS A 86 6.30 -8.42 10.41
N ASP A 87 7.56 -8.73 10.05
CA ASP A 87 8.20 -8.28 8.83
C ASP A 87 7.49 -8.78 7.56
N LEU A 88 7.00 -7.84 6.77
CA LEU A 88 6.64 -8.05 5.38
C LEU A 88 7.88 -7.80 4.52
N THR A 89 8.25 -8.73 3.65
CA THR A 89 9.44 -8.54 2.81
C THR A 89 9.11 -7.84 1.49
N ALA A 90 10.13 -7.27 0.84
CA ALA A 90 9.96 -6.70 -0.50
C ALA A 90 9.56 -7.76 -1.55
N SER A 91 9.94 -9.02 -1.31
CA SER A 91 9.50 -10.16 -2.14
C SER A 91 8.01 -10.44 -1.97
N ASP A 92 7.50 -10.41 -0.74
CA ASP A 92 6.07 -10.60 -0.48
C ASP A 92 5.24 -9.50 -1.14
N MET A 93 5.69 -8.25 -1.04
CA MET A 93 5.04 -7.12 -1.72
C MET A 93 4.98 -7.30 -3.24
N GLY A 94 6.08 -7.75 -3.87
CA GLY A 94 6.11 -8.06 -5.29
C GLY A 94 5.09 -9.15 -5.66
N LEU A 95 5.03 -10.22 -4.86
CA LEU A 95 4.08 -11.31 -5.06
C LEU A 95 2.62 -10.89 -4.88
N ILE A 96 2.33 -9.97 -3.95
CA ILE A 96 1.00 -9.37 -3.79
C ILE A 96 0.67 -8.54 -5.05
N CYS A 97 1.57 -7.64 -5.46
CA CYS A 97 1.39 -6.80 -6.66
C CYS A 97 1.09 -7.62 -7.93
N GLU A 98 1.76 -8.75 -8.10
CA GLU A 98 1.54 -9.69 -9.20
C GLU A 98 0.24 -10.50 -9.07
N GLY A 99 -0.12 -10.90 -7.85
CA GLY A 99 -1.24 -11.80 -7.59
C GLY A 99 -2.62 -11.15 -7.72
N ILE A 100 -2.72 -9.82 -7.58
CA ILE A 100 -4.00 -9.08 -7.55
C ILE A 100 -3.95 -7.80 -8.41
N PRO A 101 -3.82 -7.93 -9.74
CA PRO A 101 -3.67 -6.77 -10.64
C PRO A 101 -4.90 -5.84 -10.67
N THR A 102 -6.07 -6.32 -10.25
CA THR A 102 -7.34 -5.58 -10.21
C THR A 102 -7.53 -4.71 -8.96
N LEU A 103 -6.54 -4.69 -8.06
CA LEU A 103 -6.67 -4.04 -6.76
C LEU A 103 -6.89 -2.52 -6.93
N GLN A 104 -7.88 -1.99 -6.22
CA GLN A 104 -8.27 -0.58 -6.21
C GLN A 104 -7.93 0.10 -4.90
N CYS A 105 -7.99 -0.63 -3.78
CA CYS A 105 -7.71 -0.11 -2.45
C CYS A 105 -6.73 -1.04 -1.73
N LEU A 106 -5.56 -0.50 -1.38
CA LEU A 106 -4.57 -1.19 -0.56
C LEU A 106 -4.42 -0.46 0.77
N ASN A 107 -4.64 -1.15 1.88
CA ASN A 107 -4.40 -0.67 3.22
C ASN A 107 -3.48 -1.63 3.97
N LEU A 108 -2.26 -1.17 4.27
CA LEU A 108 -1.26 -1.92 5.02
C LEU A 108 -0.97 -1.22 6.34
N GLN A 109 -1.11 -1.96 7.43
CA GLN A 109 -0.79 -1.52 8.78
C GLN A 109 0.25 -2.48 9.36
N ILE A 110 1.52 -2.12 9.33
CA ILE A 110 2.59 -3.02 9.80
C ILE A 110 3.38 -2.30 10.88
N ASN A 111 3.54 -2.92 12.04
CA ASN A 111 4.16 -2.24 13.18
C ASN A 111 5.61 -2.70 13.43
N PRO A 112 6.64 -1.92 13.06
CA PRO A 112 6.64 -0.79 12.11
C PRO A 112 6.96 -1.24 10.66
N ILE A 113 6.54 -0.46 9.65
CA ILE A 113 6.97 -0.68 8.26
C ILE A 113 8.41 -0.14 8.11
N PRO A 114 9.40 -0.98 7.71
CA PRO A 114 10.75 -0.50 7.42
C PRO A 114 10.76 0.46 6.22
N GLY A 115 11.49 1.58 6.31
CA GLY A 115 11.58 2.55 5.20
C GLY A 115 12.07 1.92 3.89
N ALA A 116 13.07 1.03 3.96
CA ALA A 116 13.59 0.31 2.79
C ALA A 116 12.52 -0.55 2.08
N LEU A 117 11.56 -1.10 2.82
CA LEU A 117 10.43 -1.83 2.25
C LEU A 117 9.52 -0.88 1.47
N VAL A 118 9.19 0.27 2.06
CA VAL A 118 8.36 1.31 1.41
C VAL A 118 9.01 1.78 0.12
N THR A 119 10.32 2.04 0.13
CA THR A 119 11.08 2.44 -1.07
C THR A 119 10.98 1.40 -2.16
N SER A 120 11.24 0.14 -1.82
CA SER A 120 11.19 -0.97 -2.76
C SER A 120 9.80 -1.11 -3.36
N PHE A 121 8.76 -0.94 -2.54
CA PHE A 121 7.38 -0.96 -2.97
C PHE A 121 7.04 0.21 -3.91
N PHE A 122 7.45 1.44 -3.59
CA PHE A 122 7.24 2.60 -4.48
C PHE A 122 7.99 2.46 -5.80
N ILE A 123 9.22 1.94 -5.78
CA ILE A 123 9.97 1.64 -7.01
C ILE A 123 9.20 0.65 -7.88
N GLN A 124 8.70 -0.45 -7.30
CA GLN A 124 7.87 -1.42 -8.03
C GLN A 124 6.60 -0.75 -8.60
N LEU A 125 5.87 0.04 -7.80
CA LEU A 125 4.67 0.73 -8.27
C LEU A 125 4.94 1.78 -9.35
N ALA A 126 6.17 2.30 -9.43
CA ALA A 126 6.62 3.23 -10.45
C ALA A 126 7.11 2.52 -11.73
N GLU A 127 7.13 1.19 -11.79
CA GLU A 127 7.47 0.48 -13.03
C GLU A 127 6.36 0.60 -14.07
N PHE A 128 6.72 1.02 -15.28
CA PHE A 128 5.84 1.08 -16.45
C PHE A 128 6.29 0.12 -17.54
N SER A 129 5.33 -0.39 -18.30
CA SER A 129 5.54 -1.17 -19.53
C SER A 129 4.91 -0.44 -20.71
N THR A 130 5.46 -0.63 -21.91
CA THR A 130 4.89 -0.02 -23.12
C THR A 130 3.95 -1.00 -23.83
N VAL A 131 2.66 -0.67 -23.89
CA VAL A 131 1.64 -1.45 -24.61
C VAL A 131 1.02 -0.56 -25.69
N ASN A 132 1.13 -0.98 -26.96
CA ASN A 132 0.64 -0.20 -28.11
C ASN A 132 1.15 1.25 -28.14
N GLY A 133 2.42 1.46 -27.77
CA GLY A 133 3.04 2.80 -27.72
C GLY A 133 2.59 3.69 -26.55
N LYS A 134 1.80 3.16 -25.60
CA LYS A 134 1.41 3.85 -24.37
C LYS A 134 2.11 3.22 -23.18
N GLU A 135 2.64 4.05 -22.29
CA GLU A 135 3.11 3.60 -20.98
C GLU A 135 1.91 3.21 -20.11
N VAL A 136 1.96 2.01 -19.53
CA VAL A 136 0.95 1.45 -18.64
C VAL A 136 1.66 0.95 -17.38
N PRO A 137 1.15 1.23 -16.17
CA PRO A 137 1.71 0.71 -14.93
C PRO A 137 1.83 -0.81 -15.02
N ARG A 138 3.00 -1.33 -14.67
CA ARG A 138 3.25 -2.78 -14.67
C ARG A 138 2.46 -3.48 -13.58
N TYR A 139 2.29 -2.82 -12.43
CA TYR A 139 1.62 -3.37 -11.26
C TYR A 139 0.48 -2.47 -10.78
N LEU A 140 -0.58 -3.10 -10.29
CA LEU A 140 -1.74 -2.45 -9.67
C LEU A 140 -2.24 -1.25 -10.49
N GLN A 141 -2.49 -1.47 -11.79
CA GLN A 141 -2.92 -0.43 -12.71
C GLN A 141 -4.24 0.24 -12.26
N ASP A 142 -5.10 -0.51 -11.55
CA ASP A 142 -6.41 -0.03 -11.10
C ASP A 142 -6.39 0.62 -9.72
N LEU A 143 -5.22 0.78 -9.10
CA LEU A 143 -5.08 1.31 -7.74
C LEU A 143 -5.56 2.76 -7.66
N ARG A 144 -6.46 3.02 -6.71
CA ARG A 144 -7.11 4.33 -6.46
C ARG A 144 -6.85 4.87 -5.06
N SER A 145 -6.65 3.98 -4.10
CA SER A 145 -6.38 4.31 -2.71
C SER A 145 -5.20 3.51 -2.19
N LEU A 146 -4.21 4.20 -1.65
CA LEU A 146 -3.07 3.59 -0.97
C LEU A 146 -3.02 4.11 0.46
N SER A 147 -3.01 3.21 1.43
CA SER A 147 -2.86 3.52 2.85
C SER A 147 -1.72 2.69 3.43
N LEU A 148 -0.68 3.37 3.92
CA LEU A 148 0.46 2.75 4.60
C LEU A 148 0.60 3.37 5.99
N HIS A 149 0.54 2.55 7.02
CA HIS A 149 0.59 3.03 8.40
C HIS A 149 1.84 2.53 9.14
N TRP A 150 2.34 3.35 10.07
CA TRP A 150 3.52 3.08 10.91
C TRP A 150 4.84 2.99 10.14
N VAL A 151 5.01 3.81 9.11
CA VAL A 151 6.28 3.92 8.37
C VAL A 151 7.37 4.52 9.26
N LYS A 152 8.50 3.81 9.41
CA LYS A 152 9.60 4.16 10.33
C LYS A 152 10.55 5.23 9.79
N ASP A 153 10.75 5.29 8.47
CA ASP A 153 11.76 6.14 7.82
C ASP A 153 11.20 6.85 6.59
N TYR A 154 11.54 8.14 6.46
CA TYR A 154 10.99 9.10 5.52
C TYR A 154 12.01 9.55 4.46
N SER A 155 13.24 9.07 4.51
CA SER A 155 14.30 9.40 3.54
C SER A 155 13.92 9.11 2.09
N ASN A 156 12.93 8.25 1.86
CA ASN A 156 12.54 7.77 0.54
C ASN A 156 11.22 8.36 0.02
N TRP A 157 10.74 9.45 0.62
CA TRP A 157 9.54 10.15 0.12
C TRP A 157 9.75 10.72 -1.28
N SER A 158 11.00 10.92 -1.71
CA SER A 158 11.34 11.29 -3.08
C SER A 158 10.92 10.26 -4.13
N ALA A 159 10.74 8.99 -3.75
CA ALA A 159 10.25 7.95 -4.65
C ALA A 159 8.73 8.00 -4.83
N LEU A 160 7.99 8.61 -3.89
CA LEU A 160 6.52 8.59 -3.86
C LEU A 160 5.89 9.25 -5.09
N PRO A 161 6.33 10.43 -5.59
CA PRO A 161 5.74 11.00 -6.79
C PRO A 161 5.91 10.14 -8.05
N ASN A 162 6.92 9.27 -8.10
CA ASN A 162 7.23 8.47 -9.28
C ASN A 162 6.17 7.39 -9.58
N ILE A 163 5.36 7.00 -8.58
CA ILE A 163 4.27 6.03 -8.79
C ILE A 163 3.14 6.56 -9.69
N PHE A 164 3.17 7.86 -10.00
CA PHE A 164 2.23 8.55 -10.88
C PHE A 164 2.74 8.70 -12.32
N GLY A 165 3.98 8.26 -12.60
CA GLY A 165 4.60 8.40 -13.92
C GLY A 165 5.41 9.68 -14.07
N ASN A 166 6.01 9.86 -15.25
CA ASN A 166 6.91 10.97 -15.54
C ASN A 166 6.12 12.23 -16.01
N PRO A 167 6.27 13.39 -15.35
CA PRO A 167 5.66 14.66 -15.78
C PRO A 167 6.09 15.13 -17.16
N THR A 168 7.30 14.79 -17.57
CA THR A 168 7.97 15.40 -18.73
C THR A 168 7.41 14.93 -20.08
N THR A 169 6.51 13.94 -20.09
CA THR A 169 5.86 13.41 -21.31
C THR A 169 4.58 14.15 -21.72
N GLY A 170 4.24 15.27 -21.06
CA GLY A 170 3.23 16.22 -21.53
C GLY A 170 1.90 16.19 -20.74
N PRO A 171 0.98 17.13 -21.04
CA PRO A 171 -0.22 17.30 -20.26
C PRO A 171 -1.19 16.17 -20.61
N LEU A 172 -1.30 15.18 -19.72
CA LEU A 172 -2.48 14.36 -19.43
C LEU A 172 -2.08 13.17 -18.55
N LEU A 173 -2.28 13.33 -17.23
CA LEU A 173 -3.05 12.48 -16.29
C LEU A 173 -3.67 11.13 -16.76
N ASN A 174 -3.13 10.42 -17.75
CA ASN A 174 -3.82 9.30 -18.42
C ASN A 174 -3.19 7.92 -18.20
N HIS A 175 -2.14 7.79 -17.38
CA HIS A 175 -1.45 6.50 -17.27
C HIS A 175 -2.00 5.60 -16.15
N ARG A 176 -2.72 6.16 -15.17
CA ARG A 176 -3.41 5.41 -14.11
C ARG A 176 -4.80 6.02 -13.91
N PRO A 177 -5.91 5.28 -13.67
CA PRO A 177 -7.06 5.85 -13.00
C PRO A 177 -6.52 6.57 -11.76
N ALA A 178 -6.66 7.90 -11.71
CA ALA A 178 -5.92 8.73 -10.77
C ALA A 178 -5.98 8.11 -9.37
N LEU A 179 -4.82 7.74 -8.81
CA LEU A 179 -4.67 7.47 -7.39
C LEU A 179 -5.25 8.69 -6.67
N LYS A 180 -6.47 8.54 -6.13
CA LYS A 180 -7.25 9.67 -5.61
C LYS A 180 -6.84 10.01 -4.18
N LEU A 181 -6.34 9.00 -3.47
CA LEU A 181 -6.00 9.10 -2.06
C LEU A 181 -4.71 8.36 -1.78
N ILE A 182 -3.76 9.09 -1.22
CA ILE A 182 -2.58 8.52 -0.57
C ILE A 182 -2.65 8.92 0.90
N ASN A 183 -2.72 7.93 1.76
CA ASN A 183 -2.64 8.08 3.20
C ASN A 183 -1.37 7.38 3.68
N ILE A 184 -0.38 8.14 4.12
CA ILE A 184 0.83 7.58 4.69
C ILE A 184 1.00 8.17 6.08
N SER A 185 0.80 7.35 7.10
CA SER A 185 1.05 7.75 8.47
C SER A 185 2.35 7.11 8.92
N GLY A 186 3.35 7.92 9.22
CA GLY A 186 4.58 7.40 9.81
C GLY A 186 4.59 7.50 11.34
N HIS A 187 5.40 6.66 11.97
CA HIS A 187 5.80 6.81 13.36
C HIS A 187 7.31 7.08 13.37
N TRP A 188 7.71 8.17 14.03
CA TRP A 188 9.10 8.59 14.07
C TRP A 188 9.90 7.75 15.07
N ASP A 189 11.15 7.46 14.72
CA ASP A 189 12.20 6.99 15.63
C ASP A 189 13.13 8.17 15.90
N GLU A 190 13.53 8.40 17.16
CA GLU A 190 14.09 9.67 17.69
C GLU A 190 15.39 10.18 17.03
N ASP A 191 15.96 9.40 16.10
CA ASP A 191 17.31 9.57 15.58
C ASP A 191 17.41 10.01 14.09
N THR A 192 16.31 10.23 13.37
CA THR A 192 16.38 10.52 11.91
C THR A 192 16.25 12.02 11.62
N PRO A 193 17.27 12.77 11.17
CA PRO A 193 17.14 14.21 10.94
C PRO A 193 15.99 14.59 9.98
N LEU A 194 15.35 15.74 10.23
CA LEU A 194 14.28 16.33 9.39
C LEU A 194 14.81 16.94 8.07
N ASP A 195 16.10 16.74 7.76
CA ASP A 195 16.77 17.33 6.61
C ASP A 195 16.41 16.65 5.28
N TRP A 196 15.60 15.58 5.30
CA TRP A 196 15.15 14.89 4.08
C TRP A 196 14.44 15.83 3.10
N LEU A 197 13.77 16.87 3.60
CA LEU A 197 13.12 17.89 2.78
C LEU A 197 14.15 18.86 2.16
N ASP A 198 15.16 19.27 2.94
CA ASP A 198 16.28 20.11 2.48
C ASP A 198 17.16 19.38 1.45
N ASN A 199 17.21 18.05 1.54
CA ASN A 199 17.93 17.18 0.63
C ASN A 199 17.08 16.73 -0.58
N MET A 200 15.82 17.16 -0.69
CA MET A 200 14.95 16.76 -1.78
C MET A 200 15.16 17.65 -3.01
N ASP A 201 15.40 17.04 -4.18
CA ASP A 201 15.55 17.77 -5.43
C ASP A 201 14.32 18.65 -5.71
N LYS A 202 14.57 19.88 -6.19
CA LYS A 202 13.51 20.84 -6.57
C LYS A 202 12.48 20.24 -7.53
N ASP A 203 12.94 19.41 -8.47
CA ASP A 203 12.08 18.72 -9.43
C ASP A 203 11.12 17.74 -8.75
N VAL A 204 11.53 17.11 -7.64
CA VAL A 204 10.69 16.19 -6.87
C VAL A 204 9.67 16.97 -6.05
N LEU A 205 10.06 18.08 -5.42
CA LEU A 205 9.15 18.98 -4.72
C LEU A 205 8.05 19.51 -5.67
N MET A 206 8.45 19.94 -6.88
CA MET A 206 7.50 20.38 -7.91
C MET A 206 6.51 19.30 -8.31
N ARG A 207 6.93 18.02 -8.35
CA ARG A 207 6.02 16.91 -8.65
C ARG A 207 4.94 16.75 -7.61
N PHE A 208 5.27 16.87 -6.32
CA PHE A 208 4.27 16.82 -5.26
C PHE A 208 3.18 17.89 -5.44
N LEU A 209 3.60 19.13 -5.68
CA LEU A 209 2.70 20.26 -5.88
C LEU A 209 1.84 20.09 -7.12
N TRP A 210 2.44 19.67 -8.24
CA TRP A 210 1.71 19.45 -9.49
C TRP A 210 0.68 18.32 -9.37
N LEU A 211 1.00 17.24 -8.65
CA LEU A 211 0.06 16.15 -8.38
C LEU A 211 -1.11 16.60 -7.49
N GLU A 212 -0.83 17.43 -6.49
CA GLU A 212 -1.87 18.02 -5.64
C GLU A 212 -2.82 18.93 -6.45
N GLU A 213 -2.29 19.81 -7.30
CA GLU A 213 -3.10 20.62 -8.23
C GLU A 213 -3.91 19.76 -9.22
N GLY A 214 -3.34 18.62 -9.62
CA GLY A 214 -4.01 17.58 -10.40
C GLY A 214 -5.13 16.82 -9.67
N GLY A 215 -5.38 17.12 -8.39
CA GLY A 215 -6.47 16.58 -7.59
C GLY A 215 -6.12 15.34 -6.77
N VAL A 216 -4.84 14.97 -6.66
CA VAL A 216 -4.38 13.93 -5.73
C VAL A 216 -4.55 14.43 -4.30
N LYS A 217 -5.26 13.66 -3.47
CA LYS A 217 -5.38 13.96 -2.04
C LYS A 217 -4.25 13.31 -1.26
N TRP A 218 -3.43 14.15 -0.63
CA TRP A 218 -2.36 13.75 0.26
C TRP A 218 -2.85 13.83 1.71
N ASP A 219 -3.04 12.68 2.36
CA ASP A 219 -3.15 12.58 3.83
C ASP A 219 -1.88 11.89 4.36
N CYS A 220 -0.74 12.46 3.99
CA CYS A 220 0.56 11.97 4.40
C CYS A 220 1.07 12.82 5.56
N PHE A 221 1.33 12.19 6.69
CA PHE A 221 1.75 12.86 7.90
C PHE A 221 2.83 12.09 8.64
N TYR A 222 3.67 12.85 9.33
CA TYR A 222 4.71 12.33 10.20
C TYR A 222 4.64 13.07 11.55
N LYS A 223 5.32 12.53 12.56
CA LYS A 223 5.43 13.18 13.86
C LYS A 223 6.87 13.64 14.07
N ASP A 224 7.10 14.82 14.64
CA ASP A 224 8.45 15.25 15.05
C ASP A 224 8.84 14.67 16.42
N ASN A 225 10.03 15.01 16.91
CA ASN A 225 10.55 14.60 18.24
C ASN A 225 9.64 15.04 19.39
N ASN A 226 8.87 16.10 19.20
CA ASN A 226 7.90 16.61 20.18
C ASN A 226 6.51 15.97 20.00
N ARG A 227 6.40 14.96 19.13
CA ARG A 227 5.15 14.27 18.75
C ARG A 227 4.13 15.17 18.05
N ASN A 228 4.54 16.34 17.56
CA ASN A 228 3.67 17.19 16.77
C ASN A 228 3.44 16.54 15.41
N ARG A 229 2.19 16.52 14.96
CA ARG A 229 1.83 16.01 13.64
C ARG A 229 2.12 17.08 12.59
N HIS A 230 2.91 16.73 11.58
CA HIS A 230 3.24 17.56 10.44
C HIS A 230 2.64 16.96 9.16
N SER A 231 2.24 17.82 8.23
CA SER A 231 1.68 17.40 6.95
C SER A 231 2.74 17.56 5.87
N LEU A 232 3.10 16.45 5.23
CA LEU A 232 4.08 16.45 4.12
C LEU A 232 3.79 17.58 3.14
N ILE A 233 2.56 17.64 2.64
CA ILE A 233 2.25 18.50 1.52
C ILE A 233 2.30 19.99 1.92
N GLN A 234 2.00 20.29 3.19
CA GLN A 234 2.16 21.62 3.74
C GLN A 234 3.63 22.00 3.87
N ASP A 235 4.47 21.07 4.35
CA ASP A 235 5.91 21.32 4.50
C ASP A 235 6.60 21.46 3.15
N VAL A 236 6.24 20.64 2.15
CA VAL A 236 6.71 20.75 0.76
C VAL A 236 6.35 22.13 0.18
N ARG A 237 5.12 22.62 0.37
CA ARG A 237 4.72 23.97 -0.06
C ARG A 237 5.56 25.04 0.62
N GLN A 238 5.70 24.95 1.94
CA GLN A 238 6.44 25.95 2.71
C GLN A 238 7.90 26.01 2.27
N HIS A 239 8.55 24.86 2.11
CA HIS A 239 9.93 24.78 1.68
C HIS A 239 10.12 25.25 0.23
N TYR A 240 9.23 24.88 -0.68
CA TYR A 240 9.27 25.37 -2.06
C TYR A 240 9.21 26.91 -2.14
N ASN A 241 8.31 27.54 -1.37
CA ASN A 241 8.20 29.00 -1.33
C ASN A 241 9.49 29.65 -0.79
N LEU A 242 10.11 29.06 0.25
CA LEU A 242 11.38 29.54 0.78
C LEU A 242 12.51 29.46 -0.26
N MET A 243 12.51 28.43 -1.11
CA MET A 243 13.49 28.32 -2.21
C MET A 243 13.28 29.36 -3.30
N GLU A 244 12.04 29.79 -3.59
CA GLU A 244 11.78 30.83 -4.60
C GLU A 244 12.12 32.24 -4.11
N GLU A 245 12.15 32.47 -2.79
CA GLU A 245 12.50 33.76 -2.19
C GLU A 245 14.02 34.00 -2.07
N LEU A 246 14.86 32.99 -2.33
CA LEU A 246 16.31 33.13 -2.30
C LEU A 246 16.83 33.77 -3.61
N PRO A 247 17.63 34.85 -3.54
CA PRO A 247 18.24 35.45 -4.73
C PRO A 247 19.18 34.46 -5.45
N GLU A 248 19.09 34.41 -6.77
CA GLU A 248 20.02 33.67 -7.66
C GLU A 248 21.50 34.06 -7.47
#